data_AF-A0A640XL85-F1
#
_entry.id   AF-A0A640XL85-F1
#
_cell.length_a   1.000
_cell.length_b   1.000
_cell.length_c   1.000
_cell.angle_alpha   90.00
_cell.angle_beta   90.00
_cell.angle_gamma   90.00
#
_symmetry.space_group_name_H-M   'P 1'
#
loop_
_entity.id
_entity.type
_entity.pdbx_description
1 polymer ?
#
loop_
_entity_poly.entity_id
_entity_poly.type
_entity_poly.pdbx_seq_one_letter_code
_entity_poly.pdbx_strand_id
1 'polypeptide(L)'
;MSPEQIKLCPECGSEYYAYISACADCGIPLKMPEEIEKKRDNKPDVTAHLPDEWVAIREEGKEGIRELSDLLSRNGISSKIALAPGCSTGKCGCRYLLLTTKRDAHAAHDCIEEFHTQKYPEIKTSQEWELQGRCPACGFCVSPDTKECPDCGLVLMSEK
;
A
#
# COMPACT_ATOMS: atom_id res chain seq x y z
N MET A 1 -33.15 12.45 20.38
CA MET A 1 -31.77 12.40 19.86
C MET A 1 -31.88 12.04 18.39
N SER A 2 -31.57 12.98 17.50
CA SER A 2 -31.65 12.75 16.05
C SER A 2 -30.48 11.86 15.63
N PRO A 3 -30.68 10.85 14.76
CA PRO A 3 -29.57 10.04 14.25
C PRO A 3 -28.65 10.96 13.44
N GLU A 4 -27.38 11.02 13.83
CA GLU A 4 -26.36 11.79 13.12
C GLU A 4 -26.23 11.20 11.72
N GLN A 5 -26.77 11.88 10.71
CA GLN A 5 -26.66 11.41 9.33
C GLN A 5 -25.20 11.57 8.87
N ILE A 6 -24.58 10.44 8.49
CA ILE A 6 -23.19 10.37 8.04
C ILE A 6 -23.17 10.22 6.52
N LYS A 7 -22.36 11.06 5.86
CA LYS A 7 -21.99 10.92 4.45
C LYS A 7 -20.61 10.26 4.35
N LEU A 8 -20.38 9.60 3.23
CA LEU A 8 -19.16 8.88 2.90
C LEU A 8 -18.56 9.46 1.62
N CYS A 9 -17.24 9.54 1.58
CA CYS A 9 -16.53 9.79 0.33
C CYS A 9 -16.55 8.51 -0.52
N PRO A 10 -17.06 8.54 -1.76
CA PRO A 10 -17.08 7.35 -2.61
C PRO A 10 -15.69 6.92 -3.10
N GLU A 11 -14.67 7.79 -3.03
CA GLU A 11 -13.29 7.48 -3.43
C GLU A 11 -12.46 6.93 -2.25
N CYS A 12 -12.41 7.66 -1.13
CA CYS A 12 -11.57 7.29 0.02
C CYS A 12 -12.31 6.63 1.18
N GLY A 13 -13.64 6.51 1.11
CA GLY A 13 -14.47 5.88 2.14
C GLY A 13 -14.57 6.64 3.46
N SER A 14 -14.04 7.86 3.54
CA SER A 14 -14.04 8.65 4.77
C SER A 14 -15.44 9.12 5.14
N GLU A 15 -15.76 9.02 6.42
CA GLU A 15 -17.02 9.43 7.03
C GLU A 15 -17.00 10.91 7.41
N TYR A 16 -18.12 11.56 7.16
CA TYR A 16 -18.30 12.97 7.43
C TYR A 16 -19.72 13.21 7.90
N TYR A 17 -19.91 14.22 8.74
CA TYR A 17 -21.25 14.68 9.08
C TYR A 17 -22.00 15.18 7.84
N ALA A 18 -23.33 15.00 7.81
CA ALA A 18 -24.17 15.35 6.67
C ALA A 18 -24.06 16.82 6.20
N TYR A 19 -23.68 17.75 7.07
CA TYR A 19 -23.49 19.16 6.70
C TYR A 19 -22.23 19.39 5.84
N ILE A 20 -21.30 18.43 5.81
CA ILE A 20 -20.10 18.50 4.99
C ILE A 20 -20.45 18.01 3.58
N SER A 21 -20.07 18.79 2.58
CA SER A 21 -20.49 18.57 1.19
C SER A 21 -19.42 17.91 0.31
N ALA A 22 -18.15 18.08 0.65
CA ALA A 22 -17.02 17.56 -0.10
C ALA A 22 -15.97 16.94 0.82
N CYS A 23 -15.25 15.94 0.32
CA CYS A 23 -14.13 15.32 1.02
C CYS A 23 -12.98 16.32 1.14
N ALA A 24 -12.44 16.50 2.34
CA ALA A 24 -11.30 17.37 2.58
C ALA A 24 -9.99 16.88 1.91
N ASP A 25 -9.90 15.57 1.63
CA ASP A 25 -8.71 14.91 1.07
C ASP A 25 -8.84 14.74 -0.45
N CYS A 26 -10.01 14.28 -0.94
CA CYS A 26 -10.24 14.01 -2.36
C CYS A 26 -10.88 15.18 -3.13
N GLY A 27 -11.45 16.17 -2.45
CA GLY A 27 -12.16 17.30 -3.06
C GLY A 27 -13.50 16.95 -3.75
N ILE A 28 -13.92 15.68 -3.73
CA ILE A 28 -15.13 15.21 -4.42
C ILE A 28 -16.38 15.22 -3.50
N PRO A 29 -17.60 15.29 -4.08
CA PRO A 29 -18.83 15.35 -3.30
C PRO A 29 -19.10 14.07 -2.51
N LEU A 30 -19.46 14.26 -1.24
CA LEU A 30 -19.77 13.18 -0.30
C LEU A 30 -21.20 12.66 -0.53
N LYS A 31 -21.39 11.35 -0.38
CA LYS A 31 -22.68 10.67 -0.63
C LYS A 31 -23.20 9.96 0.60
N MET A 32 -24.51 9.84 0.72
CA MET A 32 -25.09 9.00 1.77
C MET A 32 -24.79 7.51 1.47
N PRO A 33 -24.61 6.66 2.49
CA PRO A 33 -24.39 5.22 2.30
C PRO A 33 -25.46 4.59 1.40
N GLU A 34 -26.73 4.97 1.59
CA GLU A 34 -27.86 4.49 0.78
C GLU A 34 -27.74 4.86 -0.71
N GLU A 35 -27.09 5.98 -1.06
CA GLU A 35 -26.87 6.39 -2.45
C GLU A 35 -25.71 5.63 -3.11
N ILE A 36 -24.77 5.12 -2.33
CA ILE A 36 -23.69 4.27 -2.82
C ILE A 36 -24.23 2.87 -3.17
N GLU A 37 -25.19 2.37 -2.38
CA GLU A 37 -25.83 1.07 -2.61
C GLU A 37 -26.74 1.09 -3.85
N LYS A 38 -27.53 2.15 -4.07
CA LYS A 38 -28.48 2.25 -5.20
C LYS A 38 -27.83 2.36 -6.60
N LYS A 39 -26.54 2.70 -6.70
CA LYS A 39 -25.83 2.73 -8.00
C LYS A 39 -25.34 1.36 -8.47
N ARG A 40 -25.41 0.31 -7.64
CA ARG A 40 -25.03 -1.05 -8.04
C ARG A 40 -26.10 -1.75 -8.88
N ASP A 41 -27.34 -1.24 -8.87
CA ASP A 41 -28.51 -1.86 -9.50
C ASP A 41 -28.87 -1.30 -10.89
N ASN A 42 -28.08 -0.38 -11.44
CA ASN A 42 -28.32 0.20 -12.77
C ASN A 42 -27.08 0.08 -13.66
N LYS A 43 -26.77 -1.15 -14.06
CA LYS A 43 -25.88 -1.44 -15.19
C LYS A 43 -26.75 -1.94 -16.35
N PRO A 44 -26.94 -1.16 -17.43
CA PRO A 44 -27.43 -1.74 -18.66
C PRO A 44 -26.33 -2.63 -19.25
N ASP A 45 -26.78 -3.83 -19.62
CA ASP A 45 -26.11 -4.85 -20.41
C ASP A 45 -25.62 -4.28 -21.76
N VAL A 46 -24.30 -4.19 -21.95
CA VAL A 46 -23.67 -4.32 -23.28
C VAL A 46 -22.30 -4.98 -23.09
N THR A 47 -22.16 -6.12 -23.74
CA THR A 47 -20.97 -6.93 -23.98
C THR A 47 -19.84 -6.16 -24.66
N ALA A 48 -18.66 -6.09 -24.03
CA ALA A 48 -17.33 -6.24 -24.65
C ALA A 48 -16.21 -5.84 -23.67
N HIS A 49 -15.14 -6.63 -23.71
CA HIS A 49 -13.84 -6.49 -23.02
C HIS A 49 -13.73 -7.12 -21.62
N LEU A 50 -12.85 -8.12 -21.58
CA LEU A 50 -12.32 -8.89 -20.44
C LEU A 50 -12.33 -8.08 -19.14
N PRO A 51 -12.74 -8.67 -17.99
CA PRO A 51 -12.67 -7.96 -16.72
C PRO A 51 -11.23 -7.56 -16.49
N ASP A 52 -11.03 -6.26 -16.32
CA ASP A 52 -9.80 -5.67 -15.84
C ASP A 52 -9.54 -6.26 -14.46
N GLU A 53 -8.84 -7.39 -14.42
CA GLU A 53 -8.57 -8.16 -13.20
C GLU A 53 -7.62 -7.32 -12.34
N TRP A 54 -8.17 -6.70 -11.30
CA TRP A 54 -7.40 -5.98 -10.31
C TRP A 54 -6.70 -6.99 -9.41
N VAL A 55 -5.38 -6.95 -9.41
CA VAL A 55 -4.53 -7.84 -8.62
C VAL A 55 -3.88 -7.05 -7.48
N ALA A 56 -3.85 -7.64 -6.29
CA ALA A 56 -3.14 -7.06 -5.16
C ALA A 56 -1.63 -7.27 -5.33
N ILE A 57 -0.86 -6.18 -5.25
CA ILE A 57 0.60 -6.18 -5.45
C ILE A 57 1.36 -5.86 -4.15
N ARG A 58 0.73 -5.23 -3.16
CA ARG A 58 1.37 -4.88 -1.89
C ARG A 58 0.35 -4.74 -0.76
N GLU A 59 0.79 -4.99 0.47
CA GLU A 59 -0.01 -4.78 1.68
C GLU A 59 0.77 -3.98 2.74
N GLU A 60 0.26 -2.81 3.12
CA GLU A 60 0.93 -1.88 4.06
C GLU A 60 -0.05 -1.21 5.03
N GLY A 61 0.49 -0.44 5.97
CA GLY A 61 -0.27 0.55 6.72
C GLY A 61 -0.78 1.71 5.85
N LYS A 62 -1.70 2.49 6.40
CA LYS A 62 -2.40 3.57 5.69
C LYS A 62 -1.47 4.61 5.03
N GLU A 63 -0.39 4.99 5.70
CA GLU A 63 0.56 5.99 5.18
C GLU A 63 1.41 5.41 4.05
N GLY A 64 2.01 4.24 4.25
CA GLY A 64 2.83 3.56 3.24
C GLY A 64 2.04 3.21 1.97
N ILE A 65 0.81 2.72 2.12
CA ILE A 65 -0.02 2.34 0.96
C ILE A 65 -0.42 3.57 0.11
N ARG A 66 -0.63 4.73 0.76
CA ARG A 66 -0.97 5.99 0.08
C ARG A 66 0.23 6.54 -0.67
N GLU A 67 1.41 6.50 -0.05
CA GLU A 67 2.66 6.91 -0.71
C GLU A 67 2.90 6.10 -1.99
N LEU A 68 2.72 4.78 -1.92
CA LEU A 68 2.85 3.95 -3.11
C LEU A 68 1.78 4.22 -4.17
N SER A 69 0.53 4.44 -3.78
CA SER A 69 -0.53 4.74 -4.75
C SER A 69 -0.25 6.05 -5.49
N ASP A 70 0.26 7.06 -4.79
CA ASP A 70 0.67 8.33 -5.39
C ASP A 70 1.89 8.15 -6.30
N LEU A 71 2.88 7.36 -5.88
CA LEU A 71 4.03 6.98 -6.72
C LEU A 71 3.58 6.32 -8.03
N LEU A 72 2.70 5.31 -7.97
CA LEU A 72 2.18 4.64 -9.16
C LEU A 72 1.40 5.61 -10.06
N SER A 73 0.57 6.47 -9.46
CA SER A 73 -0.19 7.47 -10.19
C SER A 73 0.71 8.45 -10.94
N ARG A 74 1.80 8.92 -10.32
CA ARG A 74 2.80 9.80 -10.95
C ARG A 74 3.54 9.12 -12.11
N ASN A 75 3.66 7.80 -12.07
CA ASN A 75 4.27 6.99 -13.13
C ASN A 75 3.24 6.48 -14.17
N GLY A 76 1.99 6.96 -14.11
CA GLY A 76 0.95 6.61 -15.08
C GLY A 76 0.34 5.22 -14.89
N ILE A 77 0.55 4.59 -13.73
CA ILE A 77 0.07 3.25 -13.41
C ILE A 77 -1.24 3.37 -12.62
N SER A 78 -2.29 2.70 -13.10
CA SER A 78 -3.62 2.75 -12.46
C SER A 78 -3.64 1.90 -11.19
N SER A 79 -3.81 2.53 -10.02
CA SER A 79 -3.87 1.84 -8.73
C SER A 79 -5.16 2.11 -7.94
N LYS A 80 -5.52 1.19 -7.04
CA LYS A 80 -6.61 1.30 -6.07
C LYS A 80 -6.16 0.81 -4.70
N ILE A 81 -6.72 1.40 -3.65
CA ILE A 81 -6.46 0.97 -2.27
C ILE A 81 -7.73 0.28 -1.75
N ALA A 82 -7.58 -0.93 -1.21
CA ALA A 82 -8.65 -1.64 -0.51
C ALA A 82 -8.24 -1.98 0.92
N LEU A 83 -9.20 -2.29 1.78
CA LEU A 83 -8.94 -2.79 3.13
C LEU A 83 -8.57 -4.28 3.06
N ALA A 84 -7.54 -4.70 3.79
CA ALA A 84 -7.19 -6.11 3.89
C ALA A 84 -8.32 -6.91 4.58
N PRO A 85 -8.59 -8.16 4.14
CA PRO A 85 -9.62 -8.99 4.74
C PRO A 85 -9.32 -9.24 6.23
N GLY A 86 -10.36 -9.17 7.07
CA GLY A 86 -10.24 -9.39 8.51
C GLY A 86 -10.09 -8.14 9.37
N CYS A 87 -9.99 -6.93 8.78
CA CYS A 87 -10.10 -5.69 9.53
C CYS A 87 -11.54 -5.15 9.52
N SER A 88 -12.18 -5.10 10.69
CA SER A 88 -13.42 -4.35 10.88
C SER A 88 -13.05 -2.88 11.12
N THR A 89 -13.70 -1.96 10.41
CA THR A 89 -13.53 -0.51 10.54
C THR A 89 -13.60 -0.09 12.01
N GLY A 90 -12.55 0.55 12.56
CA GLY A 90 -12.55 1.09 13.93
C GLY A 90 -11.39 0.69 14.86
N LYS A 91 -10.39 -0.08 14.40
CA LYS A 91 -9.15 -0.33 15.17
C LYS A 91 -7.90 0.17 14.43
N CYS A 92 -7.02 0.85 15.16
CA CYS A 92 -5.81 1.57 14.73
C CYS A 92 -4.66 0.65 14.25
N GLY A 93 -4.96 -0.36 13.44
CA GLY A 93 -3.97 -1.32 12.92
C GLY A 93 -4.38 -2.01 11.63
N CYS A 94 -5.36 -1.45 10.89
CA CYS A 94 -5.75 -2.05 9.62
C CYS A 94 -4.63 -1.97 8.60
N ARG A 95 -4.43 -3.09 7.91
CA ARG A 95 -3.60 -3.18 6.71
C ARG A 95 -4.46 -2.91 5.49
N TYR A 96 -3.84 -2.37 4.46
CA TYR A 96 -4.46 -1.98 3.21
C TYR A 96 -3.74 -2.66 2.06
N LEU A 97 -4.51 -3.06 1.06
CA LEU A 97 -4.03 -3.67 -0.16
C LEU A 97 -3.92 -2.60 -1.25
N LEU A 98 -2.78 -2.56 -1.93
CA LEU A 98 -2.59 -1.81 -3.17
C LEU A 98 -2.88 -2.77 -4.31
N LEU A 99 -3.86 -2.40 -5.13
CA LEU A 99 -4.26 -3.15 -6.30
C LEU A 99 -3.92 -2.36 -7.55
N THR A 100 -3.59 -3.06 -8.62
CA THR A 100 -3.38 -2.50 -9.96
C THR A 100 -4.00 -3.44 -10.99
N THR A 101 -4.09 -3.01 -12.25
CA THR A 101 -4.53 -3.89 -13.33
C THR A 101 -3.51 -5.01 -13.53
N LYS A 102 -3.95 -6.22 -13.88
CA LYS A 102 -3.04 -7.34 -14.18
C LYS A 102 -1.97 -7.00 -15.23
N ARG A 103 -2.29 -6.10 -16.17
CA ARG A 103 -1.37 -5.65 -17.22
C ARG A 103 -0.24 -4.79 -16.66
N ASP A 104 -0.56 -3.96 -15.68
CA ASP A 104 0.39 -3.04 -15.06
C ASP A 104 1.06 -3.63 -13.81
N ALA A 105 0.71 -4.85 -13.40
CA ALA A 105 1.24 -5.48 -12.18
C ALA A 105 2.77 -5.52 -12.15
N HIS A 106 3.41 -5.94 -13.25
CA HIS A 106 4.87 -5.99 -13.34
C HIS A 106 5.48 -4.58 -13.25
N ALA A 107 4.98 -3.64 -14.07
CA ALA A 107 5.45 -2.27 -14.06
C ALA A 107 5.27 -1.60 -12.69
N ALA A 108 4.17 -1.91 -11.98
CA ALA A 108 3.92 -1.43 -10.64
C ALA A 108 4.92 -1.98 -9.62
N HIS A 109 5.22 -3.28 -9.71
CA HIS A 109 6.27 -3.89 -8.87
C HIS A 109 7.63 -3.25 -9.11
N ASP A 110 8.06 -3.12 -10.36
CA ASP A 110 9.35 -2.51 -10.71
C ASP A 110 9.44 -1.07 -10.20
N CYS A 111 8.36 -0.28 -10.36
CA CYS A 111 8.29 1.09 -9.88
C CYS A 111 8.41 1.19 -8.35
N ILE A 112 7.76 0.29 -7.62
CA ILE A 112 7.84 0.23 -6.14
C ILE A 112 9.24 -0.17 -5.69
N GLU A 113 9.85 -1.19 -6.31
CA GLU A 113 11.18 -1.67 -5.97
C GLU A 113 12.25 -0.62 -6.27
N GLU A 114 12.15 0.07 -7.41
CA GLU A 114 13.01 1.19 -7.75
C GLU A 114 12.90 2.32 -6.72
N PHE A 115 11.67 2.69 -6.34
CA PHE A 115 11.45 3.70 -5.31
C PHE A 115 12.06 3.32 -3.97
N HIS A 116 11.91 2.07 -3.52
CA HIS A 116 12.54 1.59 -2.29
C HIS A 116 14.07 1.61 -2.40
N THR A 117 14.63 1.20 -3.53
CA THR A 117 16.08 1.23 -3.78
C THR A 117 16.64 2.66 -3.71
N GLN A 118 15.91 3.63 -4.25
CA GLN A 118 16.29 5.04 -4.19
C GLN A 118 16.12 5.63 -2.79
N LYS A 119 15.05 5.25 -2.07
CA LYS A 119 14.72 5.77 -0.74
C LYS A 119 15.64 5.20 0.35
N TYR A 120 16.09 3.96 0.21
CA TYR A 120 16.89 3.24 1.19
C TYR A 120 18.14 2.59 0.58
N PRO A 121 19.09 3.38 0.04
CA PRO A 121 20.32 2.86 -0.54
C PRO A 121 21.18 2.06 0.46
N GLU A 122 21.03 2.33 1.76
CA GLU A 122 21.69 1.59 2.84
C GLU A 122 21.25 0.13 2.92
N ILE A 123 19.99 -0.18 2.57
CA ILE A 123 19.48 -1.57 2.55
C ILE A 123 20.18 -2.35 1.44
N LYS A 124 20.32 -1.75 0.26
CA LYS A 124 21.06 -2.35 -0.85
C LYS A 124 22.52 -2.56 -0.47
N THR A 125 23.16 -1.54 0.12
CA THR A 125 24.55 -1.60 0.56
C THR A 125 24.77 -2.71 1.59
N SER A 126 23.86 -2.84 2.55
CA SER A 126 23.82 -3.91 3.56
C SER A 126 23.78 -5.30 2.90
N GLN A 127 22.86 -5.51 1.95
CA GLN A 127 22.73 -6.77 1.22
C GLN A 127 23.97 -7.10 0.38
N GLU A 128 24.56 -6.10 -0.28
CA GLU A 128 25.80 -6.25 -1.04
C GLU A 128 26.97 -6.65 -0.14
N TRP A 129 27.03 -6.09 1.06
CA TRP A 129 28.01 -6.47 2.08
C TRP A 129 27.82 -7.91 2.54
N GLU A 130 26.60 -8.33 2.82
CA GLU A 130 26.29 -9.72 3.20
C GLU A 130 26.75 -10.72 2.13
N LEU A 131 26.46 -10.43 0.85
CA LEU A 131 26.89 -11.26 -0.29
C LEU A 131 28.43 -11.34 -0.43
N GLN A 132 29.14 -10.32 0.04
CA GLN A 132 30.61 -10.25 0.04
C GLN A 132 31.23 -10.82 1.32
N GLY A 133 30.45 -11.41 2.23
CA GLY A 133 30.95 -11.90 3.51
C GLY A 133 31.34 -10.76 4.45
N ARG A 134 30.62 -9.64 4.40
CA ARG A 134 30.81 -8.47 5.26
C ARG A 134 29.58 -8.26 6.13
N CYS A 135 29.81 -7.63 7.28
CA CYS A 135 28.76 -7.26 8.22
C CYS A 135 27.79 -6.26 7.55
N PRO A 136 26.48 -6.53 7.52
CA PRO A 136 25.49 -5.63 6.94
C PRO A 136 25.41 -4.25 7.62
N ALA A 137 25.76 -4.16 8.92
CA ALA A 137 25.66 -2.91 9.66
C ALA A 137 26.87 -1.98 9.49
N CYS A 138 28.10 -2.51 9.50
CA CYS A 138 29.31 -1.69 9.49
C CYS A 138 30.29 -1.99 8.35
N GLY A 139 30.04 -3.02 7.54
CA GLY A 139 30.90 -3.38 6.40
C GLY A 139 32.19 -4.12 6.77
N PHE A 140 32.38 -4.48 8.04
CA PHE A 140 33.53 -5.27 8.49
C PHE A 140 33.52 -6.68 7.87
N CYS A 141 34.66 -7.18 7.40
CA CYS A 141 34.76 -8.54 6.87
C CYS A 141 34.54 -9.57 7.98
N VAL A 142 33.54 -10.43 7.83
CA VAL A 142 33.16 -11.44 8.83
C VAL A 142 33.21 -12.83 8.21
N SER A 143 33.64 -13.82 8.98
CA SER A 143 33.61 -15.21 8.52
C SER A 143 32.16 -15.72 8.48
N PRO A 144 31.83 -16.68 7.61
CA PRO A 144 30.48 -17.24 7.55
C PRO A 144 30.02 -17.90 8.87
N ASP A 145 30.96 -18.36 9.69
CA ASP A 145 30.70 -18.94 11.02
C ASP A 145 30.64 -17.91 12.16
N THR A 146 30.89 -16.62 11.87
CA THR A 146 30.91 -15.55 12.87
C THR A 146 29.49 -15.27 13.37
N LYS A 147 29.26 -15.50 14.67
CA LYS A 147 27.96 -15.27 15.35
C LYS A 147 27.63 -13.81 15.55
N GLU A 148 28.64 -13.02 15.83
CA GLU A 148 28.55 -11.61 16.18
C GLU A 148 29.71 -10.86 15.54
N CYS A 149 29.41 -9.73 14.91
CA CYS A 149 30.41 -8.89 14.29
C CYS A 149 31.33 -8.30 15.37
N PRO A 150 32.66 -8.52 15.30
CA PRO A 150 33.58 -8.06 16.35
C PRO A 150 33.75 -6.53 16.38
N ASP A 151 33.33 -5.83 15.34
CA ASP A 151 33.52 -4.38 15.20
C ASP A 151 32.32 -3.58 15.73
N CYS A 152 31.10 -4.02 15.40
CA CYS A 152 29.88 -3.31 15.79
C CYS A 152 28.98 -4.07 16.77
N GLY A 153 29.31 -5.33 17.09
CA GLY A 153 28.50 -6.18 17.98
C GLY A 153 27.18 -6.66 17.38
N LEU A 154 26.98 -6.53 16.06
CA LEU A 154 25.78 -7.05 15.40
C LEU A 154 25.76 -8.59 15.42
N VAL A 155 24.68 -9.19 15.90
CA VAL A 155 24.46 -10.65 15.81
C VAL A 155 24.08 -11.02 14.36
N LEU A 156 24.87 -11.89 13.73
CA LEU A 156 24.75 -12.25 12.30
C LEU A 156 24.01 -13.57 12.06
N MET A 157 23.79 -14.37 13.10
CA MET A 157 23.02 -15.61 12.96
C MET A 157 21.52 -15.34 13.04
N SER A 158 20.82 -15.62 11.95
CA SER A 158 19.38 -15.82 11.98
C SER A 158 19.12 -17.27 12.41
N GLU A 159 18.66 -17.47 13.64
CA GLU A 159 18.14 -18.77 14.08
C GLU A 159 16.93 -19.10 13.19
N LYS A 160 17.01 -20.24 12.50
CA LYS A 160 16.03 -20.66 11.48
C LYS A 160 14.99 -21.58 12.06
#